data_AF-A0A3M1GQ67-F1
#
_entry.id   AF-A0A3M1GQ67-F1
#
_cell.length_a   1.000
_cell.length_b   1.000
_cell.length_c   1.000
_cell.angle_alpha   90.00
_cell.angle_beta   90.00
_cell.angle_gamma   90.00
#
_symmetry.space_group_name_H-M   'P 1'
#
loop_
_entity.id
_entity.type
_entity.pdbx_description
1 polymer ?
#
loop_
_entity_poly.entity_id
_entity_poly.type
_entity_poly.pdbx_seq_one_letter_code
_entity_poly.pdbx_strand_id
1 'polypeptide(L)'
;MAIGKCTCCGKRIQGRHELQSSDALGAAAVQIGPNALSLAALLNKQCGCSWGRIANLFGRVFNLKVTASALCRAAVERLGPRTNEIYQKLITQLRDSGVVHVDETSWRVDGVNNWLWVFTNDETTVYAIAPSRGAEVAFAVLGKDYAGLLGRDGWSVYRKFQRARHQTCLAYLFKRIKGILEEAKRGQARYPRKVRRLLKRALELRDRRQSYTPHGFAVQGGKLLAELARILRWKPRYDPNRRLANHLKREADAILTFLFHPEIEATNWPAEQAIRPAVVNRKISGGNRSVSGARAQAMITSLIATCTKRGIDILKVFRDIFRGIQPTIGPPVAA
;
A
#
# COMPACT_ATOMS: atom_id res chain seq x y z
N MET A 1 42.55 -2.12 -2.39
CA MET A 1 43.18 -0.83 -2.03
C MET A 1 44.20 -1.09 -0.96
N ALA A 2 45.43 -0.59 -1.13
CA ALA A 2 46.50 -0.76 -0.16
C ALA A 2 46.14 -0.04 1.15
N ILE A 3 46.40 -0.70 2.28
CA ILE A 3 46.27 -0.11 3.61
C ILE A 3 47.65 0.42 3.97
N GLY A 4 47.76 1.73 4.14
CA GLY A 4 48.96 2.40 4.61
C GLY A 4 48.88 2.71 6.10
N LYS A 5 50.02 3.04 6.68
CA LYS A 5 50.13 3.63 8.02
C LYS A 5 50.80 4.98 7.85
N CYS A 6 50.20 6.05 8.37
CA CYS A 6 50.78 7.37 8.30
C CYS A 6 52.12 7.38 9.05
N THR A 7 53.20 7.80 8.39
CA THR A 7 54.55 7.83 8.97
C THR A 7 54.70 8.90 10.06
N CYS A 8 53.84 9.92 10.08
CA CYS A 8 53.84 10.98 11.08
C CYS A 8 53.04 10.64 12.35
N CYS A 9 51.80 10.15 12.21
CA CYS A 9 50.90 9.94 13.35
C CYS A 9 50.54 8.47 13.62
N GLY A 10 51.06 7.53 12.84
CA GLY A 10 50.80 6.10 12.99
C GLY A 10 49.36 5.66 12.67
N LYS A 11 48.45 6.58 12.32
CA LYS A 11 47.07 6.26 11.97
C LYS A 11 47.02 5.41 10.71
N ARG A 12 46.14 4.41 10.73
CA ARG A 12 45.82 3.59 9.56
C ARG A 12 45.14 4.46 8.51
N ILE A 13 45.70 4.52 7.30
CA ILE A 13 45.14 5.23 6.16
C ILE A 13 44.76 4.21 5.09
N GLN A 14 43.56 4.35 4.55
CA GLN A 14 43.08 3.56 3.43
C GLN A 14 42.51 4.54 2.41
N GLY A 15 43.05 4.52 1.18
CA GLY A 15 42.48 5.30 0.08
C GLY A 15 41.01 4.91 -0.09
N ARG A 16 40.12 5.90 -0.27
CA ARG A 16 38.69 5.69 -0.49
C ARG A 16 38.29 6.22 -1.84
N HIS A 17 37.45 5.46 -2.55
CA HIS A 17 36.76 5.97 -3.74
C HIS A 17 35.43 6.59 -3.32
N GLU A 18 35.00 7.70 -3.94
CA GLU A 18 33.75 8.40 -3.57
C GLU A 18 32.46 7.57 -3.74
N LEU A 19 32.55 6.50 -4.53
CA LEU A 19 31.48 5.52 -4.76
C LEU A 19 31.63 4.23 -3.93
N GLN A 20 32.65 4.15 -3.07
CA GLN A 20 32.87 2.98 -2.20
C GLN A 20 31.72 2.87 -1.19
N SER A 21 31.18 1.66 -1.03
CA SER A 21 29.98 1.41 -0.21
C SER A 21 30.23 0.49 0.99
N SER A 22 31.47 0.02 1.16
CA SER A 22 31.92 -0.87 2.23
C SER A 22 33.40 -0.65 2.55
N ASP A 23 33.81 -0.95 3.78
CA ASP A 23 35.22 -0.87 4.23
C ASP A 23 35.91 -2.25 4.30
N ALA A 24 35.22 -3.29 3.81
CA ALA A 24 35.69 -4.66 3.84
C ALA A 24 36.99 -4.86 3.04
N LEU A 25 37.84 -5.75 3.53
CA LEU A 25 39.20 -6.02 3.04
C LEU A 25 39.33 -7.49 2.58
N GLY A 26 40.46 -7.81 1.95
CA GLY A 26 40.76 -9.18 1.53
C GLY A 26 39.77 -9.72 0.50
N ALA A 27 39.32 -10.96 0.65
CA ALA A 27 38.31 -11.57 -0.23
C ALA A 27 36.96 -10.80 -0.25
N ALA A 28 36.68 -9.99 0.78
CA ALA A 28 35.50 -9.16 0.87
C ALA A 28 35.69 -7.74 0.27
N ALA A 29 36.86 -7.44 -0.32
CA ALA A 29 37.14 -6.16 -0.97
C ALA A 29 36.43 -6.00 -2.33
N VAL A 30 35.87 -7.07 -2.91
CA VAL A 30 35.07 -7.01 -4.14
C VAL A 30 33.74 -6.34 -3.82
N GLN A 31 33.53 -5.14 -4.37
CA GLN A 31 32.32 -4.35 -4.13
C GLN A 31 31.52 -4.17 -5.41
N ILE A 32 30.21 -4.39 -5.30
CA ILE A 32 29.25 -3.98 -6.32
C ILE A 32 28.88 -2.52 -6.01
N GLY A 33 29.04 -1.65 -7.01
CA GLY A 33 28.75 -0.23 -6.86
C GLY A 33 27.27 0.08 -6.56
N PRO A 34 26.98 1.24 -5.94
CA PRO A 34 25.63 1.61 -5.53
C PRO A 34 24.63 1.66 -6.68
N ASN A 35 25.06 1.99 -7.90
CA ASN A 35 24.20 2.01 -9.10
C ASN A 35 23.64 0.62 -9.41
N ALA A 36 24.50 -0.39 -9.47
CA ALA A 36 24.10 -1.76 -9.78
C ALA A 36 23.24 -2.37 -8.66
N LEU A 37 23.55 -2.09 -7.39
CA LEU A 37 22.73 -2.53 -6.26
C LEU A 37 21.34 -1.88 -6.25
N SER A 38 21.27 -0.58 -6.56
CA SER A 38 20.01 0.17 -6.66
C SER A 38 19.13 -0.37 -7.78
N LEU A 39 19.71 -0.61 -8.96
CA LEU A 39 19.01 -1.21 -10.09
C LEU A 39 18.51 -2.62 -9.76
N ALA A 40 19.34 -3.44 -9.11
CA ALA A 40 18.94 -4.79 -8.71
C ALA A 40 17.76 -4.76 -7.72
N ALA A 41 17.77 -3.85 -6.74
CA ALA A 41 16.67 -3.69 -5.80
C ALA A 41 15.38 -3.27 -6.53
N LEU A 42 15.45 -2.30 -7.45
CA LEU A 42 14.30 -1.85 -8.24
C LEU A 42 13.72 -2.98 -9.09
N LEU A 43 14.55 -3.69 -9.85
CA LEU A 43 14.14 -4.80 -10.71
C LEU A 43 13.47 -5.92 -9.90
N ASN A 44 13.96 -6.21 -8.70
CA ASN A 44 13.35 -7.23 -7.84
C ASN A 44 12.03 -6.75 -7.24
N LYS A 45 11.99 -5.54 -6.68
CA LYS A 45 10.87 -5.08 -5.85
C LYS A 45 9.73 -4.47 -6.65
N GLN A 46 10.02 -3.82 -7.77
CA GLN A 46 9.02 -3.22 -8.64
C GLN A 46 8.72 -4.12 -9.84
N CYS A 47 9.75 -4.58 -10.56
CA CYS A 47 9.56 -5.34 -11.80
C CYS A 47 9.38 -6.86 -11.60
N GLY A 48 9.49 -7.36 -10.37
CA GLY A 48 9.26 -8.77 -10.06
C GLY A 48 10.34 -9.73 -10.58
N CYS A 49 11.50 -9.24 -10.99
CA CYS A 49 12.58 -10.09 -11.47
C CYS A 49 13.21 -10.90 -10.31
N SER A 50 13.43 -12.19 -10.52
CA SER A 50 14.16 -13.02 -9.54
C SER A 50 15.64 -12.62 -9.48
N TRP A 51 16.27 -12.78 -8.33
CA TRP A 51 17.70 -12.45 -8.15
C TRP A 51 18.61 -13.17 -9.15
N GLY A 52 18.29 -14.42 -9.51
CA GLY A 52 19.01 -15.17 -10.53
C GLY A 52 18.89 -14.57 -11.93
N ARG A 53 17.69 -14.11 -12.31
CA ARG A 53 17.49 -13.40 -13.60
C ARG A 53 18.21 -12.07 -13.63
N ILE A 54 18.22 -11.33 -12.53
CA ILE A 54 18.95 -10.06 -12.42
C ILE A 54 20.46 -10.29 -12.54
N ALA A 55 21.01 -11.30 -11.85
CA ALA A 55 22.42 -11.66 -11.97
C ALA A 55 22.79 -12.05 -13.41
N ASN A 56 21.95 -12.84 -14.08
CA ASN A 56 22.14 -13.20 -15.49
C ASN A 56 22.10 -11.96 -16.41
N LEU A 57 21.11 -11.07 -16.22
CA LEU A 57 21.00 -9.81 -16.93
C LEU A 57 22.27 -8.97 -16.78
N PHE A 58 22.78 -8.83 -15.55
CA PHE A 58 23.97 -8.04 -15.28
C PHE A 58 25.21 -8.61 -15.98
N GLY A 59 25.35 -9.94 -16.00
CA GLY A 59 26.42 -10.60 -16.74
C GLY A 59 26.32 -10.41 -18.25
N ARG A 60 25.12 -10.49 -18.82
CA ARG A 60 24.90 -10.39 -20.28
C ARG A 60 24.99 -8.96 -20.83
N VAL A 61 24.41 -7.99 -20.12
CA VAL A 61 24.26 -6.62 -20.62
C VAL A 61 25.41 -5.72 -20.16
N PHE A 62 25.90 -5.91 -18.94
CA PHE A 62 26.90 -5.03 -18.33
C PHE A 62 28.26 -5.71 -18.12
N ASN A 63 28.43 -6.97 -18.55
CA ASN A 63 29.60 -7.81 -18.26
C ASN A 63 29.94 -7.88 -16.75
N LEU A 64 28.92 -7.72 -15.89
CA LEU A 64 29.07 -7.65 -14.44
C LEU A 64 28.71 -9.00 -13.81
N LYS A 65 29.72 -9.79 -13.48
CA LYS A 65 29.54 -11.12 -12.86
C LYS A 65 29.23 -10.99 -11.37
N VAL A 66 27.98 -11.26 -11.00
CA VAL A 66 27.50 -11.23 -9.61
C VAL A 66 26.66 -12.47 -9.31
N THR A 67 26.58 -12.86 -8.04
CA THR A 67 25.70 -13.96 -7.61
C THR A 67 24.34 -13.42 -7.18
N ALA A 68 23.30 -14.24 -7.36
CA ALA A 68 21.96 -13.93 -6.86
C ALA A 68 21.96 -13.64 -5.34
N SER A 69 22.74 -14.41 -4.59
CA SER A 69 22.87 -14.26 -3.14
C SER A 69 23.48 -12.91 -2.75
N ALA A 70 24.50 -12.42 -3.49
CA ALA A 70 25.10 -11.11 -3.23
C ALA A 70 24.07 -9.97 -3.40
N LEU A 71 23.27 -10.02 -4.46
CA LEU A 71 22.21 -9.03 -4.71
C LEU A 71 21.10 -9.10 -3.65
N CYS A 72 20.68 -10.32 -3.30
CA CYS A 72 19.67 -10.55 -2.26
C CYS A 72 20.12 -10.01 -0.90
N ARG A 73 21.34 -10.34 -0.46
CA ARG A 73 21.91 -9.82 0.80
C ARG A 73 22.04 -8.31 0.77
N ALA A 74 22.47 -7.72 -0.34
CA ALA A 74 22.55 -6.27 -0.46
C ALA A 74 21.17 -5.59 -0.26
N ALA A 75 20.11 -6.15 -0.83
CA ALA A 75 18.76 -5.61 -0.64
C ALA A 75 18.22 -5.84 0.78
N VAL A 76 18.35 -7.07 1.31
CA VAL A 76 17.73 -7.47 2.58
C VAL A 76 18.51 -7.00 3.80
N GLU A 77 19.84 -7.10 3.78
CA GLU A 77 20.70 -6.87 4.94
C GLU A 77 21.30 -5.45 4.95
N ARG A 78 21.35 -4.76 3.80
CA ARG A 78 21.89 -3.39 3.71
C ARG A 78 20.80 -2.36 3.42
N LEU A 79 20.11 -2.47 2.29
CA LEU A 79 19.12 -1.47 1.89
C LEU A 79 17.92 -1.43 2.85
N GLY A 80 17.31 -2.58 3.14
CA GLY A 80 16.16 -2.70 4.02
C GLY A 80 16.35 -1.99 5.37
N PRO A 81 17.34 -2.37 6.21
CA PRO A 81 17.58 -1.73 7.50
C PRO A 81 17.84 -0.22 7.38
N ARG A 82 18.59 0.22 6.37
CA ARG A 82 18.88 1.64 6.16
C ARG A 82 17.68 2.47 5.70
N THR A 83 16.62 1.83 5.17
CA THR A 83 15.36 2.50 4.84
C THR A 83 14.40 2.63 6.03
N ASN A 84 14.70 2.01 7.18
CA ASN A 84 13.75 1.92 8.30
C ASN A 84 13.35 3.29 8.84
N GLU A 85 14.28 4.24 8.99
CA GLU A 85 13.95 5.57 9.51
C GLU A 85 12.97 6.30 8.58
N ILE A 86 13.20 6.24 7.26
CA ILE A 86 12.29 6.83 6.29
C ILE A 86 10.94 6.12 6.34
N TYR A 87 10.93 4.78 6.41
CA TYR A 87 9.71 4.00 6.52
C TYR A 87 8.87 4.39 7.76
N GLN A 88 9.50 4.63 8.91
CA GLN A 88 8.79 5.13 10.10
C GLN A 88 8.24 6.55 9.87
N LYS A 89 8.99 7.44 9.19
CA LYS A 89 8.48 8.77 8.81
C LYS A 89 7.25 8.67 7.89
N LEU A 90 7.24 7.73 6.93
CA LEU A 90 6.07 7.48 6.07
C LEU A 90 4.86 6.98 6.87
N ILE A 91 5.08 6.15 7.89
CA ILE A 91 4.02 5.73 8.81
C ILE A 91 3.45 6.94 9.54
N THR A 92 4.28 7.78 10.13
CA THR A 92 3.84 9.01 10.82
C THR A 92 3.04 9.91 9.87
N GLN A 93 3.51 10.13 8.65
CA GLN A 93 2.79 10.90 7.64
C GLN A 93 1.38 10.34 7.34
N LEU A 94 1.22 9.01 7.28
CA LEU A 94 -0.12 8.42 7.12
C LEU A 94 -1.00 8.61 8.36
N ARG A 95 -0.44 8.50 9.57
CA ARG A 95 -1.18 8.72 10.82
C ARG A 95 -1.73 10.13 10.92
N ASP A 96 -0.97 11.11 10.43
CA ASP A 96 -1.34 12.52 10.46
C ASP A 96 -2.20 12.93 9.24
N SER A 97 -2.38 12.03 8.26
CA SER A 97 -3.14 12.34 7.04
C SER A 97 -4.65 12.31 7.25
N GLY A 98 -5.37 13.23 6.59
CA GLY A 98 -6.83 13.34 6.68
C GLY A 98 -7.59 12.18 6.03
N VAL A 99 -6.96 11.44 5.10
CA VAL A 99 -7.57 10.32 4.38
C VAL A 99 -6.58 9.19 4.19
N VAL A 100 -7.03 7.95 4.42
CA VAL A 100 -6.27 6.72 4.18
C VAL A 100 -7.18 5.65 3.58
N HIS A 101 -6.70 5.01 2.51
CA HIS A 101 -7.26 3.80 1.96
C HIS A 101 -6.47 2.58 2.44
N VAL A 102 -7.16 1.52 2.85
CA VAL A 102 -6.54 0.30 3.39
C VAL A 102 -7.09 -0.96 2.72
N ASP A 103 -6.21 -1.90 2.40
CA ASP A 103 -6.54 -3.22 1.88
C ASP A 103 -5.42 -4.23 2.22
N GLU A 104 -5.70 -5.51 2.01
CA GLU A 104 -4.82 -6.58 2.39
C GLU A 104 -5.02 -7.84 1.55
N THR A 105 -3.93 -8.59 1.36
CA THR A 105 -3.94 -9.83 0.59
C THR A 105 -3.07 -10.88 1.28
N SER A 106 -3.34 -12.15 0.99
CA SER A 106 -2.54 -13.25 1.53
C SER A 106 -1.07 -13.12 1.09
N TRP A 107 -0.15 -13.50 1.96
CA TRP A 107 1.26 -13.48 1.67
C TRP A 107 1.91 -14.74 2.25
N ARG A 108 3.04 -15.17 1.69
CA ARG A 108 3.77 -16.33 2.22
C ARG A 108 5.15 -15.87 2.70
N VAL A 109 5.47 -16.23 3.92
CA VAL A 109 6.80 -16.07 4.50
C VAL A 109 7.25 -17.45 4.93
N ASP A 110 8.27 -17.97 4.26
CA ASP A 110 8.82 -19.30 4.48
C ASP A 110 7.74 -20.41 4.46
N GLY A 111 6.85 -20.35 3.46
CA GLY A 111 5.72 -21.28 3.32
C GLY A 111 4.54 -21.01 4.28
N VAL A 112 4.75 -20.27 5.37
CA VAL A 112 3.72 -19.93 6.36
C VAL A 112 2.84 -18.77 5.87
N ASN A 113 1.53 -18.90 6.10
CA ASN A 113 0.57 -17.87 5.72
C ASN A 113 0.73 -16.60 6.56
N ASN A 114 0.87 -15.48 5.87
CA ASN A 114 0.96 -14.12 6.37
C ASN A 114 -0.01 -13.23 5.56
N TRP A 115 -0.01 -11.94 5.84
CA TRP A 115 -0.81 -10.94 5.14
C TRP A 115 0.05 -9.75 4.77
N LEU A 116 -0.04 -9.33 3.52
CA LEU A 116 0.50 -8.07 3.05
C LEU A 116 -0.63 -7.04 3.10
N TRP A 117 -0.40 -6.02 3.89
CA TRP A 117 -1.27 -4.86 4.07
C TRP A 117 -0.75 -3.70 3.23
N VAL A 118 -1.65 -2.88 2.73
CA VAL A 118 -1.34 -1.60 2.11
C VAL A 118 -2.18 -0.50 2.75
N PHE A 119 -1.54 0.61 3.08
CA PHE A 119 -2.15 1.84 3.58
C PHE A 119 -1.71 2.95 2.65
N THR A 120 -2.65 3.70 2.08
CA THR A 120 -2.32 4.60 0.99
C THR A 120 -3.22 5.82 0.91
N ASN A 121 -2.65 6.95 0.54
CA ASN A 121 -3.35 8.18 0.14
C ASN A 121 -2.65 8.75 -1.09
N ASP A 122 -3.00 9.94 -1.55
CA ASP A 122 -2.47 10.48 -2.81
C ASP A 122 -0.94 10.65 -2.82
N GLU A 123 -0.32 10.83 -1.65
CA GLU A 123 1.11 11.16 -1.53
C GLU A 123 1.97 10.02 -0.98
N THR A 124 1.38 9.11 -0.20
CA THR A 124 2.10 8.17 0.64
C THR A 124 1.50 6.78 0.56
N THR A 125 2.37 5.76 0.42
CA THR A 125 1.98 4.36 0.46
C THR A 125 2.90 3.59 1.39
N VAL A 126 2.32 2.92 2.37
CA VAL A 126 3.03 2.03 3.30
C VAL A 126 2.49 0.61 3.14
N TYR A 127 3.41 -0.34 3.04
CA TYR A 127 3.13 -1.76 3.11
C TYR A 127 3.60 -2.33 4.43
N ALA A 128 2.86 -3.29 4.97
CA ALA A 128 3.28 -4.09 6.12
C ALA A 128 3.05 -5.57 5.82
N ILE A 129 3.97 -6.44 6.24
CA ILE A 129 3.79 -7.90 6.15
C ILE A 129 3.76 -8.45 7.57
N ALA A 130 2.66 -9.13 7.92
CA ALA A 130 2.41 -9.61 9.27
C ALA A 130 1.77 -11.01 9.27
N PRO A 131 1.94 -11.82 10.33
CA PRO A 131 1.34 -13.16 10.43
C PRO A 131 -0.19 -13.12 10.62
N SER A 132 -0.74 -11.95 10.92
CA SER A 132 -2.16 -11.77 11.22
C SER A 132 -2.83 -10.83 10.22
N ARG A 133 -4.11 -11.10 9.96
CA ARG A 133 -5.03 -10.17 9.29
C ARG A 133 -5.80 -9.32 10.31
N GLY A 134 -5.64 -9.56 11.61
CA GLY A 134 -6.42 -8.85 12.64
C GLY A 134 -6.17 -7.34 12.69
N ALA A 135 -7.12 -6.61 13.29
CA ALA A 135 -7.06 -5.16 13.44
C ALA A 135 -5.79 -4.65 14.14
N GLU A 136 -5.17 -5.46 15.02
CA GLU A 136 -3.93 -5.09 15.72
C GLU A 136 -2.80 -4.72 14.75
N VAL A 137 -2.75 -5.35 13.58
CA VAL A 137 -1.74 -5.00 12.56
C VAL A 137 -2.04 -3.62 11.97
N ALA A 138 -3.31 -3.35 11.67
CA ALA A 138 -3.73 -2.03 11.18
C ALA A 138 -3.53 -0.95 12.24
N PHE A 139 -3.76 -1.24 13.52
CA PHE A 139 -3.49 -0.33 14.63
C PHE A 139 -2.00 -0.07 14.82
N ALA A 140 -1.14 -1.07 14.63
CA ALA A 140 0.30 -0.88 14.70
C ALA A 140 0.79 0.10 13.61
N VAL A 141 0.17 0.12 12.43
CA VAL A 141 0.52 1.05 11.35
C VAL A 141 -0.16 2.39 11.55
N LEU A 142 -1.49 2.45 11.55
CA LEU A 142 -2.24 3.71 11.49
C LEU A 142 -2.57 4.32 12.86
N GLY A 143 -2.41 3.56 13.95
CA GLY A 143 -2.82 3.96 15.29
C GLY A 143 -4.32 3.72 15.51
N LYS A 144 -4.68 3.07 16.62
CA LYS A 144 -6.09 2.78 16.97
C LYS A 144 -6.97 4.03 17.03
N ASP A 145 -6.37 5.16 17.40
CA ASP A 145 -7.04 6.45 17.56
C ASP A 145 -7.09 7.30 16.29
N TYR A 146 -6.71 6.75 15.13
CA TYR A 146 -6.84 7.45 13.86
C TYR A 146 -8.27 8.00 13.67
N ALA A 147 -8.36 9.30 13.46
CA ALA A 147 -9.61 10.06 13.44
C ALA A 147 -9.93 10.67 12.06
N GLY A 148 -9.14 10.35 11.03
CA GLY A 148 -9.39 10.78 9.66
C GLY A 148 -10.43 9.92 8.93
N LEU A 149 -10.42 10.00 7.61
CA LEU A 149 -11.30 9.25 6.71
C LEU A 149 -10.64 7.93 6.31
N LEU A 150 -11.31 6.82 6.53
CA LEU A 150 -10.82 5.48 6.22
C LEU A 150 -11.63 4.85 5.09
N GLY A 151 -11.04 4.80 3.90
CA GLY A 151 -11.55 4.04 2.76
C GLY A 151 -11.15 2.58 2.88
N ARG A 152 -12.13 1.68 2.85
CA ARG A 152 -11.86 0.26 3.10
C ARG A 152 -12.86 -0.66 2.41
N ASP A 153 -12.53 -1.94 2.36
CA ASP A 153 -13.44 -2.96 1.87
C ASP A 153 -14.56 -3.26 2.90
N GLY A 154 -15.41 -4.25 2.64
CA GLY A 154 -16.52 -4.60 3.54
C GLY A 154 -16.08 -5.32 4.83
N TRP A 155 -14.79 -5.42 5.14
CA TRP A 155 -14.31 -6.29 6.20
C TRP A 155 -14.48 -5.72 7.60
N SER A 156 -14.82 -6.59 8.54
CA SER A 156 -15.32 -6.21 9.86
C SER A 156 -14.26 -5.62 10.79
N VAL A 157 -12.98 -5.95 10.59
CA VAL A 157 -11.91 -5.50 11.49
C VAL A 157 -11.73 -3.98 11.45
N TYR A 158 -11.98 -3.37 10.29
CA TYR A 158 -11.83 -1.93 10.11
C TYR A 158 -12.79 -1.12 10.96
N ARG A 159 -13.97 -1.68 11.30
CA ARG A 159 -14.93 -1.01 12.20
C ARG A 159 -14.40 -0.80 13.62
N LYS A 160 -13.26 -1.41 13.99
CA LYS A 160 -12.60 -1.16 15.27
C LYS A 160 -11.86 0.20 15.31
N PHE A 161 -11.64 0.88 14.18
CA PHE A 161 -11.24 2.29 14.16
C PHE A 161 -12.44 3.18 14.47
N GLN A 162 -12.78 3.28 15.75
CA GLN A 162 -14.02 3.95 16.22
C GLN A 162 -14.01 5.46 16.04
N ARG A 163 -12.81 6.08 16.00
CA ARG A 163 -12.65 7.53 15.80
C ARG A 163 -12.63 7.92 14.32
N ALA A 164 -12.34 6.98 13.43
CA ALA A 164 -12.29 7.22 12.00
C ALA A 164 -13.70 7.33 11.41
N ARG A 165 -13.86 8.20 10.41
CA ARG A 165 -15.05 8.21 9.54
C ARG A 165 -14.82 7.25 8.40
N HIS A 166 -15.73 6.31 8.19
CA HIS A 166 -15.51 5.22 7.23
C HIS A 166 -16.15 5.51 5.88
N GLN A 167 -15.53 5.04 4.82
CA GLN A 167 -16.17 4.83 3.52
C GLN A 167 -16.03 3.37 3.12
N THR A 168 -17.17 2.69 2.99
CA THR A 168 -17.23 1.29 2.55
C THR A 168 -17.17 1.23 1.03
N CYS A 169 -16.39 0.30 0.47
CA CYS A 169 -16.25 0.17 -0.97
C CYS A 169 -17.59 -0.17 -1.66
N LEU A 170 -18.13 0.75 -2.46
CA LEU A 170 -19.38 0.49 -3.19
C LEU A 170 -19.25 -0.62 -4.24
N ALA A 171 -18.06 -0.87 -4.79
CA ALA A 171 -17.84 -1.93 -5.78
C ALA A 171 -18.17 -3.32 -5.21
N TYR A 172 -17.83 -3.56 -3.93
CA TYR A 172 -18.18 -4.80 -3.24
C TYR A 172 -19.71 -4.95 -3.09
N LEU A 173 -20.40 -3.86 -2.74
CA LEU A 173 -21.86 -3.85 -2.65
C LEU A 173 -22.51 -4.12 -4.02
N PHE A 174 -22.01 -3.51 -5.10
CA PHE A 174 -22.51 -3.77 -6.44
C PHE A 174 -22.31 -5.22 -6.87
N LYS A 175 -21.13 -5.80 -6.62
CA LYS A 175 -20.83 -7.20 -6.92
C LYS A 175 -21.79 -8.14 -6.18
N ARG A 176 -22.02 -7.90 -4.88
CA ARG A 176 -22.96 -8.68 -4.08
C ARG A 176 -24.40 -8.56 -4.56
N ILE A 177 -24.84 -7.34 -4.89
CA ILE A 177 -26.17 -7.07 -5.45
C ILE A 177 -26.34 -7.81 -6.78
N LYS A 178 -25.31 -7.80 -7.65
CA LYS A 178 -25.33 -8.51 -8.93
C LYS A 178 -25.57 -10.00 -8.73
N GLY A 179 -24.80 -10.66 -7.86
CA GLY A 179 -24.98 -12.09 -7.57
C GLY A 179 -26.39 -12.42 -7.05
N ILE A 180 -26.94 -11.59 -6.15
CA ILE A 180 -28.33 -11.78 -5.68
C ILE A 180 -29.32 -11.66 -6.84
N LEU A 181 -29.12 -10.73 -7.78
CA LEU A 181 -30.02 -10.51 -8.90
C LEU A 181 -29.98 -11.62 -9.95
N GLU A 182 -28.86 -12.34 -10.07
CA GLU A 182 -28.71 -13.50 -10.96
C GLU A 182 -29.56 -14.68 -10.50
N GLU A 183 -29.72 -14.85 -9.19
CA GLU A 183 -30.50 -15.96 -8.60
C GLU A 183 -31.95 -15.57 -8.23
N ALA A 184 -32.23 -14.28 -8.06
CA ALA A 184 -33.50 -13.80 -7.53
C ALA A 184 -34.69 -14.02 -8.48
N LYS A 185 -35.77 -14.59 -7.94
CA LYS A 185 -37.04 -14.80 -8.66
C LYS A 185 -38.08 -13.74 -8.29
N ARG A 186 -38.80 -13.21 -9.29
CA ARG A 186 -39.96 -12.32 -9.12
C ARG A 186 -39.70 -11.18 -8.11
N GLY A 187 -40.45 -11.16 -7.01
CA GLY A 187 -40.39 -10.13 -5.96
C GLY A 187 -39.06 -10.07 -5.21
N GLN A 188 -38.24 -11.12 -5.26
CA GLN A 188 -36.94 -11.16 -4.59
C GLN A 188 -35.98 -10.10 -5.16
N ALA A 189 -36.11 -9.74 -6.44
CA ALA A 189 -35.25 -8.73 -7.07
C ALA A 189 -35.56 -7.29 -6.62
N ARG A 190 -36.70 -7.03 -5.95
CA ARG A 190 -37.14 -5.65 -5.62
C ARG A 190 -36.18 -4.94 -4.67
N TYR A 191 -35.77 -5.61 -3.58
CA TYR A 191 -34.84 -5.05 -2.59
C TYR A 191 -33.47 -4.71 -3.19
N PRO A 192 -32.72 -5.66 -3.79
CA PRO A 192 -31.42 -5.39 -4.38
C PRO A 192 -31.47 -4.37 -5.52
N ARG A 193 -32.53 -4.36 -6.36
CA ARG A 193 -32.71 -3.31 -7.39
C ARG A 193 -32.86 -1.92 -6.78
N LYS A 194 -33.59 -1.79 -5.67
CA LYS A 194 -33.78 -0.51 -4.97
C LYS A 194 -32.46 0.01 -4.38
N VAL A 195 -31.70 -0.86 -3.71
CA VAL A 195 -30.35 -0.52 -3.22
C VAL A 195 -29.44 -0.12 -4.39
N ARG A 196 -29.41 -0.90 -5.47
CA ARG A 196 -28.59 -0.61 -6.65
C ARG A 196 -28.88 0.76 -7.25
N ARG A 197 -30.16 1.12 -7.36
CA ARG A 197 -30.60 2.41 -7.91
C ARG A 197 -30.14 3.57 -7.03
N LEU A 198 -30.28 3.43 -5.71
CA LEU A 198 -29.79 4.43 -4.76
C LEU A 198 -28.27 4.65 -4.90
N LEU A 199 -27.48 3.56 -4.90
CA LEU A 199 -26.02 3.65 -5.02
C LEU A 199 -25.59 4.26 -6.36
N LYS A 200 -26.25 3.92 -7.47
CA LYS A 200 -26.00 4.55 -8.78
C LYS A 200 -26.27 6.05 -8.76
N ARG A 201 -27.42 6.47 -8.22
CA ARG A 201 -27.76 7.89 -8.08
C ARG A 201 -26.79 8.65 -7.18
N ALA A 202 -26.23 8.01 -6.17
CA ALA A 202 -25.19 8.60 -5.33
C ALA A 202 -23.89 8.84 -6.11
N LEU A 203 -23.46 7.87 -6.93
CA LEU A 203 -22.31 8.06 -7.83
C LEU A 203 -22.59 9.16 -8.87
N GLU A 204 -23.75 9.14 -9.51
CA GLU A 204 -24.17 10.19 -10.45
C GLU A 204 -24.18 11.58 -9.81
N LEU A 205 -24.63 11.70 -8.56
CA LEU A 205 -24.59 12.95 -7.81
C LEU A 205 -23.14 13.42 -7.58
N ARG A 206 -22.24 12.53 -7.15
CA ARG A 206 -20.81 12.84 -7.00
C ARG A 206 -20.21 13.32 -8.32
N ASP A 207 -20.47 12.62 -9.41
CA ASP A 207 -19.89 12.94 -10.73
C ASP A 207 -20.39 14.30 -11.25
N ARG A 208 -21.60 14.71 -10.84
CA ARG A 208 -22.18 16.01 -11.16
C ARG A 208 -21.96 17.07 -10.09
N ARG A 209 -21.01 16.88 -9.15
CA ARG A 209 -20.78 17.80 -8.02
C ARG A 209 -20.64 19.25 -8.46
N GLN A 210 -19.88 19.49 -9.53
CA GLN A 210 -19.63 20.84 -10.07
C GLN A 210 -20.87 21.50 -10.67
N SER A 211 -21.93 20.74 -10.98
CA SER A 211 -23.21 21.27 -11.49
C SER A 211 -24.13 21.79 -10.38
N TYR A 212 -23.73 21.75 -9.11
CA TYR A 212 -24.55 22.20 -7.98
C TYR A 212 -23.83 23.28 -7.18
N THR A 213 -24.60 24.19 -6.57
CA THR A 213 -24.09 25.00 -5.47
C THR A 213 -23.78 24.10 -4.27
N PRO A 214 -22.88 24.49 -3.34
CA PRO A 214 -22.59 23.70 -2.14
C PRO A 214 -23.85 23.32 -1.34
N HIS A 215 -24.78 24.27 -1.17
CA HIS A 215 -26.07 24.02 -0.53
C HIS A 215 -26.93 23.03 -1.33
N GLY A 216 -27.06 23.23 -2.64
CA GLY A 216 -27.83 22.34 -3.51
C GLY A 216 -27.31 20.90 -3.49
N PHE A 217 -25.98 20.73 -3.48
CA PHE A 217 -25.34 19.42 -3.37
C PHE A 217 -25.67 18.76 -2.02
N ALA A 218 -25.53 19.49 -0.91
CA ALA A 218 -25.85 18.99 0.43
C ALA A 218 -27.32 18.54 0.54
N VAL A 219 -28.25 19.29 -0.05
CA VAL A 219 -29.67 18.92 -0.10
C VAL A 219 -29.89 17.61 -0.86
N GLN A 220 -29.26 17.42 -2.03
CA GLN A 220 -29.39 16.17 -2.78
C GLN A 220 -28.74 14.98 -2.05
N GLY A 221 -27.59 15.20 -1.40
CA GLY A 221 -26.97 14.20 -0.54
C GLY A 221 -27.87 13.79 0.63
N GLY A 222 -28.51 14.77 1.29
CA GLY A 222 -29.48 14.54 2.36
C GLY A 222 -30.70 13.73 1.91
N LYS A 223 -31.22 13.99 0.69
CA LYS A 223 -32.31 13.20 0.10
C LYS A 223 -31.92 11.73 -0.09
N LEU A 224 -30.68 11.47 -0.52
CA LEU A 224 -30.15 10.10 -0.66
C LEU A 224 -29.94 9.43 0.70
N LEU A 225 -29.46 10.14 1.72
CA LEU A 225 -29.38 9.62 3.09
C LEU A 225 -30.77 9.24 3.63
N ALA A 226 -31.77 10.10 3.44
CA ALA A 226 -33.15 9.81 3.86
C ALA A 226 -33.74 8.61 3.10
N GLU A 227 -33.38 8.42 1.83
CA GLU A 227 -33.76 7.24 1.05
C GLU A 227 -33.06 5.97 1.53
N LEU A 228 -31.77 6.04 1.83
CA LEU A 228 -31.02 4.94 2.43
C LEU A 228 -31.68 4.52 3.75
N ALA A 229 -31.98 5.47 4.64
CA ALA A 229 -32.68 5.19 5.90
C ALA A 229 -34.04 4.48 5.68
N ARG A 230 -34.81 4.89 4.67
CA ARG A 230 -36.06 4.20 4.28
C ARG A 230 -35.82 2.77 3.79
N ILE A 231 -34.78 2.55 3.00
CA ILE A 231 -34.41 1.21 2.51
C ILE A 231 -33.96 0.31 3.67
N LEU A 232 -33.20 0.84 4.63
CA LEU A 232 -32.72 0.10 5.79
C LEU A 232 -33.85 -0.37 6.71
N ARG A 233 -34.99 0.34 6.75
CA ARG A 233 -36.19 -0.09 7.51
C ARG A 233 -36.91 -1.30 6.90
N TRP A 234 -36.70 -1.58 5.61
CA TRP A 234 -37.36 -2.71 4.97
C TRP A 234 -36.79 -4.04 5.48
N LYS A 235 -37.69 -4.93 5.93
CA LYS A 235 -37.38 -6.31 6.35
C LYS A 235 -37.71 -7.30 5.21
N PRO A 236 -36.77 -7.60 4.29
CA PRO A 236 -37.03 -8.56 3.22
C PRO A 236 -37.16 -9.99 3.78
N ARG A 237 -37.99 -10.84 3.14
CA ARG A 237 -38.14 -12.25 3.55
C ARG A 237 -37.08 -13.18 2.95
N TYR A 238 -36.64 -12.92 1.73
CA TYR A 238 -35.64 -13.74 1.02
C TYR A 238 -34.26 -13.65 1.71
N ASP A 239 -33.63 -14.79 1.98
CA ASP A 239 -32.42 -14.85 2.81
C ASP A 239 -31.25 -14.00 2.28
N PRO A 240 -30.87 -14.09 0.99
CA PRO A 240 -29.82 -13.20 0.44
C PRO A 240 -30.13 -11.71 0.62
N ASN A 241 -31.39 -11.30 0.51
CA ASN A 241 -31.81 -9.92 0.76
C ASN A 241 -31.70 -9.54 2.24
N ARG A 242 -32.04 -10.45 3.18
CA ARG A 242 -31.84 -10.22 4.63
C ARG A 242 -30.37 -10.02 4.95
N ARG A 243 -29.50 -10.86 4.39
CA ARG A 243 -28.05 -10.75 4.57
C ARG A 243 -27.51 -9.45 4.01
N LEU A 244 -28.01 -8.99 2.85
CA LEU A 244 -27.69 -7.68 2.30
C LEU A 244 -28.18 -6.55 3.21
N ALA A 245 -29.44 -6.59 3.65
CA ALA A 245 -30.03 -5.58 4.54
C ALA A 245 -29.27 -5.46 5.86
N ASN A 246 -28.92 -6.58 6.49
CA ASN A 246 -28.14 -6.60 7.72
C ASN A 246 -26.72 -6.04 7.52
N HIS A 247 -26.11 -6.29 6.37
CA HIS A 247 -24.83 -5.68 6.03
C HIS A 247 -24.97 -4.17 5.83
N LEU A 248 -25.93 -3.71 5.03
CA LEU A 248 -26.17 -2.27 4.82
C LEU A 248 -26.47 -1.52 6.13
N LYS A 249 -27.18 -2.14 7.08
CA LYS A 249 -27.43 -1.55 8.41
C LYS A 249 -26.15 -1.33 9.22
N ARG A 250 -25.24 -2.31 9.20
CA ARG A 250 -23.94 -2.19 9.90
C ARG A 250 -23.02 -1.16 9.25
N GLU A 251 -23.26 -0.86 7.99
CA GLU A 251 -22.44 0.00 7.15
C GLU A 251 -23.13 1.35 6.89
N ALA A 252 -24.27 1.62 7.55
CA ALA A 252 -25.16 2.72 7.21
C ALA A 252 -24.43 4.07 7.12
N ASP A 253 -23.60 4.35 8.12
CA ASP A 253 -22.85 5.60 8.25
C ASP A 253 -21.62 5.67 7.33
N ALA A 254 -21.28 4.56 6.66
CA ALA A 254 -20.11 4.44 5.79
C ALA A 254 -20.44 4.31 4.30
N ILE A 255 -21.73 4.25 3.91
CA ILE A 255 -22.12 4.02 2.51
C ILE A 255 -21.98 5.29 1.66
N LEU A 256 -22.37 6.45 2.20
CA LEU A 256 -22.48 7.70 1.46
C LEU A 256 -21.50 8.79 1.93
N THR A 257 -20.48 8.44 2.70
CA THR A 257 -19.50 9.39 3.27
C THR A 257 -18.83 10.24 2.19
N PHE A 258 -18.49 9.66 1.04
CA PHE A 258 -17.90 10.33 -0.12
C PHE A 258 -18.73 11.50 -0.70
N LEU A 259 -20.03 11.57 -0.40
CA LEU A 259 -20.85 12.73 -0.78
C LEU A 259 -20.50 13.96 0.07
N PHE A 260 -20.15 13.76 1.33
CA PHE A 260 -19.89 14.84 2.29
C PHE A 260 -18.40 15.14 2.49
N HIS A 261 -17.55 14.21 2.08
CA HIS A 261 -16.10 14.25 2.20
C HIS A 261 -15.52 13.98 0.81
N PRO A 262 -15.30 15.00 -0.05
CA PRO A 262 -14.84 14.81 -1.43
C PRO A 262 -13.43 14.19 -1.52
N GLU A 263 -12.64 14.30 -0.46
CA GLU A 263 -11.31 13.71 -0.33
C GLU A 263 -11.30 12.18 -0.22
N ILE A 264 -12.44 11.52 0.07
CA ILE A 264 -12.53 10.06 0.13
C ILE A 264 -13.27 9.47 -1.07
N GLU A 265 -12.68 8.45 -1.67
CA GLU A 265 -13.26 7.75 -2.81
C GLU A 265 -14.44 6.85 -2.45
N ALA A 266 -15.48 6.82 -3.30
CA ALA A 266 -16.64 5.94 -3.12
C ALA A 266 -16.28 4.44 -3.21
N THR A 267 -15.16 4.11 -3.86
CA THR A 267 -14.61 2.77 -3.95
C THR A 267 -13.22 2.74 -3.33
N ASN A 268 -12.77 1.56 -2.90
CA ASN A 268 -11.43 1.39 -2.36
C ASN A 268 -10.36 1.21 -3.46
N TRP A 269 -10.60 1.80 -4.64
CA TRP A 269 -9.73 1.65 -5.79
C TRP A 269 -8.28 2.08 -5.53
N PRO A 270 -7.97 3.10 -4.69
CA PRO A 270 -6.58 3.49 -4.45
C PRO A 270 -5.78 2.38 -3.77
N ALA A 271 -6.33 1.73 -2.74
CA ALA A 271 -5.68 0.59 -2.09
C ALA A 271 -5.63 -0.64 -3.02
N GLU A 272 -6.70 -0.91 -3.78
CA GLU A 272 -6.70 -2.00 -4.76
C GLU A 272 -5.63 -1.81 -5.85
N GLN A 273 -5.38 -0.58 -6.31
CA GLN A 273 -4.31 -0.29 -7.26
C GLN A 273 -2.93 -0.43 -6.60
N ALA A 274 -2.77 0.09 -5.38
CA ALA A 274 -1.52 0.01 -4.65
C ALA A 274 -1.12 -1.43 -4.32
N ILE A 275 -2.06 -2.35 -4.10
CA ILE A 275 -1.75 -3.75 -3.78
C ILE A 275 -1.39 -4.60 -5.01
N ARG A 276 -1.86 -4.23 -6.21
CA ARG A 276 -1.69 -5.02 -7.45
C ARG A 276 -0.24 -5.34 -7.80
N PRO A 277 0.72 -4.40 -7.77
CA PRO A 277 2.13 -4.72 -8.06
C PRO A 277 2.67 -5.82 -7.15
N ALA A 278 2.34 -5.78 -5.85
CA ALA A 278 2.75 -6.81 -4.91
C ALA A 278 2.10 -8.18 -5.23
N VAL A 279 0.82 -8.19 -5.61
CA VAL A 279 0.11 -9.41 -6.05
C VAL A 279 0.76 -10.03 -7.29
N VAL A 280 1.15 -9.22 -8.27
CA VAL A 280 1.86 -9.69 -9.47
C VAL A 280 3.23 -10.26 -9.10
N ASN A 281 4.02 -9.52 -8.30
CA ASN A 281 5.33 -9.99 -7.86
C ASN A 281 5.25 -11.30 -7.07
N ARG A 282 4.23 -11.46 -6.22
CA ARG A 282 3.93 -12.70 -5.49
C ARG A 282 3.71 -13.89 -6.41
N LYS A 283 3.05 -13.72 -7.58
CA LYS A 283 2.83 -14.82 -8.53
C LYS A 283 4.15 -15.36 -9.10
N ILE A 284 5.18 -14.51 -9.17
CA ILE A 284 6.51 -14.88 -9.67
C ILE A 284 7.40 -15.42 -8.54
N SER A 285 7.44 -14.73 -7.39
CA SER A 285 8.37 -15.07 -6.30
C SER A 285 7.81 -16.07 -5.28
N GLY A 286 6.50 -16.22 -5.21
CA GLY A 286 5.81 -17.00 -4.18
C GLY A 286 5.81 -16.35 -2.79
N GLY A 287 6.27 -15.10 -2.63
CA GLY A 287 6.40 -14.41 -1.34
C GLY A 287 7.85 -14.22 -0.90
N ASN A 288 8.13 -14.39 0.40
CA ASN A 288 9.47 -14.26 0.98
C ASN A 288 9.91 -15.57 1.66
N ARG A 289 11.22 -15.81 1.72
CA ARG A 289 11.83 -17.00 2.38
C ARG A 289 12.28 -16.76 3.83
N SER A 290 12.19 -15.53 4.31
CA SER A 290 12.58 -15.19 5.69
C SER A 290 11.81 -13.97 6.20
N VAL A 291 11.75 -13.82 7.52
CA VAL A 291 11.16 -12.66 8.18
C VAL A 291 11.91 -11.37 7.83
N SER A 292 13.25 -11.41 7.81
CA SER A 292 14.07 -10.27 7.39
C SER A 292 13.78 -9.85 5.94
N GLY A 293 13.62 -10.83 5.05
CA GLY A 293 13.26 -10.60 3.65
C GLY A 293 11.87 -9.98 3.50
N ALA A 294 10.89 -10.40 4.31
CA ALA A 294 9.55 -9.81 4.34
C ALA A 294 9.56 -8.38 4.88
N ARG A 295 10.33 -8.10 5.95
CA ARG A 295 10.51 -6.74 6.47
C ARG A 295 11.15 -5.82 5.43
N ALA A 296 12.24 -6.26 4.79
CA ALA A 296 12.89 -5.51 3.73
C ALA A 296 11.96 -5.31 2.51
N GLN A 297 11.15 -6.31 2.16
CA GLN A 297 10.13 -6.19 1.13
C GLN A 297 9.18 -5.02 1.46
N ALA A 298 8.55 -5.05 2.64
CA ALA A 298 7.60 -4.03 3.07
C ALA A 298 8.19 -2.61 3.04
N MET A 299 9.38 -2.42 3.63
CA MET A 299 10.03 -1.11 3.70
C MET A 299 10.43 -0.58 2.31
N ILE A 300 11.09 -1.42 1.50
CA ILE A 300 11.59 -0.99 0.18
C ILE A 300 10.42 -0.73 -0.78
N THR A 301 9.36 -1.55 -0.77
CA THR A 301 8.20 -1.29 -1.63
C THR A 301 7.41 -0.06 -1.20
N SER A 302 7.35 0.24 0.10
CA SER A 302 6.75 1.49 0.59
C SER A 302 7.49 2.70 0.05
N LEU A 303 8.82 2.62 0.05
CA LEU A 303 9.68 3.67 -0.47
C LEU A 303 9.49 3.88 -1.97
N ILE A 304 9.49 2.79 -2.75
CA ILE A 304 9.25 2.83 -4.21
C ILE A 304 7.89 3.44 -4.51
N ALA A 305 6.83 2.95 -3.86
CA ALA A 305 5.47 3.39 -4.13
C ALA A 305 5.26 4.87 -3.77
N THR A 306 5.84 5.32 -2.65
CA THR A 306 5.78 6.72 -2.23
C THR A 306 6.59 7.63 -3.15
N CYS A 307 7.81 7.24 -3.52
CA CYS A 307 8.62 8.02 -4.46
C CYS A 307 7.93 8.14 -5.82
N THR A 308 7.26 7.07 -6.28
CA THR A 308 6.49 7.09 -7.53
C THR A 308 5.36 8.12 -7.47
N LYS A 309 4.61 8.17 -6.37
CA LYS A 309 3.53 9.16 -6.16
C LYS A 309 4.04 10.60 -6.12
N ARG A 310 5.23 10.81 -5.54
CA ARG A 310 5.84 12.14 -5.39
C ARG A 310 6.75 12.56 -6.55
N GLY A 311 6.85 11.76 -7.61
CA GLY A 311 7.75 12.05 -8.74
C GLY A 311 9.24 12.04 -8.38
N ILE A 312 9.64 11.34 -7.32
CA ILE A 312 11.03 11.27 -6.83
C ILE A 312 11.76 10.11 -7.53
N ASP A 313 12.96 10.36 -8.06
CA ASP A 313 13.82 9.29 -8.61
C ASP A 313 14.27 8.31 -7.51
N ILE A 314 13.61 7.16 -7.46
CA ILE A 314 13.90 6.11 -6.49
C ILE A 314 15.32 5.53 -6.65
N LEU A 315 15.89 5.52 -7.86
CA LEU A 315 17.26 5.06 -8.05
C LEU A 315 18.25 6.02 -7.38
N LYS A 316 18.00 7.33 -7.42
CA LYS A 316 18.80 8.32 -6.66
C LYS A 316 18.70 8.06 -5.16
N VAL A 317 17.48 7.89 -4.65
CA VAL A 317 17.24 7.58 -3.23
C VAL A 317 18.00 6.33 -2.79
N PHE A 318 17.92 5.24 -3.55
CA PHE A 318 18.66 4.02 -3.23
C PHE A 318 20.18 4.20 -3.28
N ARG A 319 20.71 4.93 -4.28
CA ARG A 319 22.15 5.23 -4.37
C ARG A 319 22.63 5.99 -3.14
N ASP A 320 21.90 7.02 -2.72
CA ASP A 320 22.23 7.82 -1.55
C ASP A 320 22.26 6.95 -0.28
N ILE A 321 21.25 6.10 -0.09
CA ILE A 321 21.18 5.16 1.05
C ILE A 321 22.35 4.16 1.04
N PHE A 322 22.74 3.64 -0.13
CA PHE A 322 23.90 2.75 -0.24
C PHE A 322 25.22 3.48 0.09
N ARG A 323 25.33 4.77 -0.26
CA ARG A 323 26.47 5.64 0.07
C ARG A 323 26.47 6.12 1.53
N GLY A 324 25.41 5.85 2.28
CA GLY A 324 25.27 6.30 3.68
C GLY A 324 24.77 7.75 3.80
N ILE A 325 24.28 8.33 2.72
CA ILE A 325 23.62 9.63 2.70
C ILE A 325 22.15 9.38 3.04
N GLN A 326 21.61 10.15 3.98
CA GLN A 326 20.18 10.11 4.32
C GLN A 326 19.38 10.93 3.29
N PRO A 327 18.61 10.32 2.38
CA PRO A 327 17.83 11.08 1.43
C PRO A 327 16.60 11.70 2.10
N THR A 328 16.29 12.94 1.73
CA THR A 328 15.03 13.57 2.14
C THR A 328 13.92 13.17 1.18
N ILE A 329 12.89 12.53 1.72
CA ILE A 329 11.66 12.20 0.99
C ILE A 329 10.57 13.04 1.64
N GLY A 330 10.66 14.35 1.41
CA GLY A 330 9.69 15.34 1.88
C GLY A 330 8.32 15.12 1.24
N PRO A 331 7.27 15.79 1.75
CA PRO A 331 6.00 15.86 1.03
C PRO A 331 6.27 16.37 -0.41
N PRO A 332 5.41 16.04 -1.39
CA PRO A 332 5.59 16.50 -2.76
C PRO A 332 5.79 18.03 -2.78
N VAL A 333 6.73 18.50 -3.59
CA VAL A 333 6.81 19.93 -3.91
C VAL A 333 5.52 20.26 -4.62
N ALA A 334 4.72 21.19 -4.08
CA ALA A 334 3.52 21.66 -4.75
C ALA A 334 3.91 22.11 -6.17
N ALA A 335 3.31 21.48 -7.17
CA ALA A 335 3.54 21.79 -8.58
C ALA A 335 2.94 23.14 -8.96
#